data_AF-A0A1J6K738-F1
#
_entry.id   AF-A0A1J6K738-F1
#
_cell.length_a   1.000
_cell.length_b   1.000
_cell.length_c   1.000
_cell.angle_alpha   90.00
_cell.angle_beta   90.00
_cell.angle_gamma   90.00
#
_symmetry.space_group_name_H-M   'P 1'
#
loop_
_entity.id
_entity.type
_entity.pdbx_description
1 polymer ?
#
loop_
_entity_poly.entity_id
_entity_poly.type
_entity_poly.pdbx_seq_one_letter_code
_entity_poly.pdbx_strand_id
1 'polypeptide(L)'
;KSIGLISLLDEESNFHKATDLTFTNKLKQHLKANPCYKGDREEFGIRHYAGEVIYDTSGFLEKNRDTVHSDIIQLLSSSSEHLPKSFASSFANQSADFQKQTVATKFKVVMSFS
;
A
#
# COMPACT_ATOMS: atom_id res chain seq x y z
N LYS A 1 -1.59 -9.76 19.22
CA LYS A 1 -1.69 -8.57 18.34
C LYS A 1 -2.44 -9.02 17.08
N SER A 2 -3.65 -8.51 16.83
CA SER A 2 -4.40 -8.85 15.61
C SER A 2 -3.71 -8.21 14.42
N ILE A 3 -3.35 -9.00 13.41
CA ILE A 3 -2.75 -8.49 12.18
C ILE A 3 -3.90 -8.00 11.30
N GLY A 4 -3.90 -6.70 10.97
CA GLY A 4 -4.92 -6.08 10.14
C GLY A 4 -4.63 -6.22 8.64
N LEU A 5 -5.64 -5.95 7.81
CA LEU A 5 -5.54 -6.08 6.35
C LEU A 5 -4.36 -5.30 5.75
N ILE A 6 -4.21 -4.02 6.11
CA ILE A 6 -3.11 -3.17 5.63
C ILE A 6 -1.75 -3.74 6.03
N SER A 7 -1.62 -4.28 7.25
CA SER A 7 -0.36 -4.90 7.69
C SER A 7 -0.02 -6.16 6.89
N LEU A 8 -1.02 -6.97 6.53
CA LEU A 8 -0.82 -8.14 5.67
C LEU A 8 -0.43 -7.75 4.25
N LEU A 9 -1.03 -6.67 3.73
CA LEU A 9 -0.71 -6.12 2.41
C LEU A 9 0.74 -5.63 2.37
N ASP A 10 1.17 -4.91 3.40
CA ASP A 10 2.55 -4.43 3.50
C ASP A 10 3.55 -5.57 3.62
N GLU A 11 3.24 -6.60 4.42
CA GLU A 11 4.10 -7.77 4.56
C GLU A 11 4.29 -8.52 3.23
N GLU A 12 3.21 -8.79 2.50
CA GLU A 12 3.28 -9.45 1.18
C GLU A 12 3.94 -8.56 0.13
N SER A 13 3.72 -7.24 0.19
CA SER A 13 4.34 -6.31 -0.77
C SER A 13 5.86 -6.29 -0.65
N ASN A 14 6.41 -6.50 0.55
CA ASN A 14 7.84 -6.60 0.80
C ASN A 14 8.45 -7.97 0.43
N PHE A 15 7.62 -8.98 0.14
CA PHE A 15 8.09 -10.30 -0.25
C PHE A 15 8.16 -10.41 -1.78
N HIS A 16 9.38 -10.51 -2.32
CA HIS A 16 9.66 -10.50 -3.76
C HIS A 16 8.92 -11.59 -4.56
N LYS A 17 8.58 -12.72 -3.92
CA LYS A 17 7.88 -13.85 -4.56
C LYS A 17 6.37 -13.87 -4.27
N ALA A 18 5.85 -12.88 -3.55
CA ALA A 18 4.42 -12.80 -3.27
C ALA A 18 3.65 -12.43 -4.55
N THR A 19 2.49 -13.05 -4.69
CA THR A 19 1.51 -12.80 -5.75
C THR A 19 0.18 -12.36 -5.13
N ASP A 20 -0.71 -11.80 -5.92
CA ASP A 20 -2.05 -11.41 -5.41
C ASP A 20 -2.82 -12.62 -4.84
N LEU A 21 -2.55 -13.82 -5.37
CA LEU A 21 -3.06 -15.07 -4.82
C LEU A 21 -2.46 -15.42 -3.44
N THR A 22 -1.15 -15.23 -3.23
CA THR A 22 -0.56 -15.46 -1.89
C THR A 22 -1.12 -14.46 -0.89
N PHE A 23 -1.32 -13.22 -1.31
CA PHE A 23 -1.96 -12.19 -0.50
C PHE A 23 -3.42 -12.55 -0.15
N THR A 24 -4.25 -12.95 -1.11
CA THR A 24 -5.64 -13.37 -0.87
C THR A 24 -5.73 -14.54 0.10
N ASN A 25 -4.88 -15.55 -0.09
CA ASN A 25 -4.82 -16.71 0.81
C ASN A 25 -4.41 -16.29 2.23
N LYS A 26 -3.48 -15.35 2.36
CA LYS A 26 -3.04 -14.81 3.64
C LYS A 26 -4.14 -14.02 4.33
N LEU A 27 -4.88 -13.18 3.62
CA LEU A 27 -6.07 -12.49 4.15
C LEU A 27 -7.08 -13.51 4.68
N LYS A 28 -7.38 -14.55 3.90
CA LYS A 28 -8.30 -15.61 4.29
C LYS A 28 -7.82 -16.36 5.54
N GLN A 29 -6.54 -16.68 5.64
CA GLN A 29 -5.97 -17.38 6.78
C GLN A 29 -6.06 -16.56 8.08
N HIS A 30 -5.77 -15.26 8.01
CA HIS A 30 -5.65 -14.39 9.18
C HIS A 30 -6.96 -13.70 9.58
N LEU A 31 -7.87 -13.43 8.63
CA LEU A 31 -9.09 -12.66 8.86
C LEU A 31 -10.37 -13.50 8.86
N LYS A 32 -10.32 -14.83 8.60
CA LYS A 32 -11.51 -15.70 8.60
C LYS A 32 -12.37 -15.66 9.88
N ALA A 33 -11.77 -15.33 11.02
CA ALA A 33 -12.49 -15.24 12.29
C ALA A 33 -13.17 -13.87 12.50
N ASN A 34 -12.86 -12.88 11.66
CA ASN A 34 -13.44 -11.56 11.73
C ASN A 34 -14.83 -11.57 11.05
N PRO A 35 -15.93 -11.23 11.76
CA PRO A 35 -17.28 -11.24 11.19
C PRO A 35 -17.47 -10.23 10.04
N CYS A 36 -16.58 -9.25 9.90
CA CYS A 36 -16.61 -8.26 8.83
C CYS A 36 -15.83 -8.69 7.59
N TYR A 37 -15.15 -9.85 7.61
CA TYR A 37 -14.37 -10.36 6.48
C TYR A 37 -15.08 -11.52 5.79
N LYS A 38 -15.02 -11.53 4.46
CA LYS A 38 -15.47 -12.61 3.59
C LYS A 38 -14.36 -12.92 2.60
N GLY A 39 -14.02 -14.18 2.38
CA GLY A 39 -12.92 -14.55 1.48
C GLY A 39 -13.37 -15.50 0.39
N ASP A 40 -13.01 -15.21 -0.86
CA ASP A 40 -13.17 -16.09 -2.02
C ASP A 40 -11.79 -16.53 -2.56
N ARG A 41 -11.73 -17.13 -3.76
CA ARG A 41 -10.49 -17.62 -4.39
C ARG A 41 -9.55 -16.49 -4.78
N GLU A 42 -10.06 -15.45 -5.44
CA GLU A 42 -9.27 -14.32 -5.98
C GLU A 42 -9.80 -12.96 -5.48
N GLU A 43 -10.83 -12.97 -4.63
CA GLU A 43 -11.50 -11.80 -4.12
C GLU A 43 -11.63 -11.84 -2.59
N PHE A 44 -11.80 -10.68 -1.97
CA PHE A 44 -12.24 -10.59 -0.58
C PHE A 44 -13.32 -9.53 -0.41
N GLY A 45 -14.22 -9.76 0.54
CA GLY A 45 -15.29 -8.85 0.93
C GLY A 45 -15.03 -8.24 2.30
N ILE A 46 -15.34 -6.95 2.43
CA ILE A 46 -15.37 -6.24 3.71
C ILE A 46 -16.77 -5.69 3.95
N ARG A 47 -17.33 -6.00 5.12
CA ARG A 47 -18.57 -5.39 5.60
C ARG A 47 -18.26 -4.05 6.26
N HIS A 48 -18.61 -2.98 5.57
CA HIS A 48 -18.57 -1.61 6.06
C HIS A 48 -19.89 -1.20 6.70
N TYR A 49 -19.93 -0.04 7.35
CA TYR A 49 -21.16 0.51 7.94
C TYR A 49 -22.31 0.62 6.92
N ALA A 50 -21.99 0.99 5.67
CA ALA A 50 -22.97 1.19 4.61
C ALA A 50 -23.25 -0.07 3.76
N GLY A 51 -22.65 -1.21 4.08
CA GLY A 51 -22.85 -2.46 3.33
C GLY A 51 -21.57 -3.25 3.05
N GLU A 52 -21.72 -4.38 2.36
CA GLU A 52 -20.63 -5.24 1.92
C GLU A 52 -20.04 -4.71 0.61
N VAL A 53 -18.71 -4.65 0.54
CA VAL A 53 -17.95 -4.32 -0.67
C VAL A 53 -17.00 -5.47 -0.98
N ILE A 54 -17.06 -5.98 -2.21
CA ILE A 54 -16.16 -7.01 -2.74
C ILE A 54 -15.01 -6.33 -3.47
N TYR A 55 -13.80 -6.82 -3.25
CA TYR A 55 -12.56 -6.34 -3.86
C TYR A 55 -11.90 -7.50 -4.62
N ASP A 56 -11.61 -7.26 -5.89
CA ASP A 56 -10.69 -8.08 -6.68
C ASP A 56 -9.25 -7.80 -6.22
N THR A 57 -8.49 -8.84 -5.91
CA THR A 57 -7.11 -8.71 -5.46
C THR A 57 -6.10 -8.46 -6.56
N SER A 58 -6.51 -8.56 -7.82
CA SER A 58 -5.66 -8.32 -8.98
C SER A 58 -4.93 -6.97 -8.94
N GLY A 59 -3.60 -7.03 -9.00
CA GLY A 59 -2.71 -5.88 -9.00
C GLY A 59 -2.58 -5.15 -7.67
N PHE A 60 -3.08 -5.72 -6.55
CA PHE A 60 -2.96 -5.09 -5.24
C PHE A 60 -1.50 -4.92 -4.82
N LEU A 61 -0.67 -5.97 -5.00
CA LEU A 61 0.73 -5.91 -4.60
C LEU A 61 1.53 -4.93 -5.46
N GLU A 62 1.32 -4.93 -6.77
CA GLU A 62 1.98 -4.00 -7.70
C GLU A 62 1.66 -2.55 -7.33
N LYS A 63 0.37 -2.21 -7.20
CA LYS A 63 -0.07 -0.86 -6.81
C LYS A 63 0.49 -0.43 -5.46
N ASN A 64 0.67 -1.37 -4.52
CA ASN A 64 1.20 -1.05 -3.20
C ASN A 64 2.72 -0.89 -3.17
N ARG A 65 3.43 -1.48 -4.15
CA ARG A 65 4.88 -1.36 -4.35
C ARG A 65 5.28 -0.11 -5.13
N ASP A 66 4.33 0.58 -5.76
CA ASP A 66 4.57 1.76 -6.59
C ASP A 66 5.02 2.98 -5.76
N THR A 67 6.31 3.04 -5.47
CA THR A 67 6.97 4.16 -4.78
C THR A 67 7.70 5.04 -5.77
N VAL A 68 7.73 6.35 -5.50
CA VAL A 68 8.49 7.30 -6.33
C VAL A 68 9.98 6.98 -6.21
N HIS A 69 10.61 6.60 -7.31
CA HIS A 69 12.02 6.23 -7.34
C HIS A 69 12.93 7.44 -7.07
N SER A 70 14.03 7.23 -6.33
CA SER A 70 14.99 8.29 -5.98
C SER A 70 15.56 8.99 -7.20
N ASP A 71 15.75 8.25 -8.29
CA ASP A 71 16.32 8.79 -9.52
C ASP A 71 15.41 9.84 -10.18
N ILE A 72 14.09 9.68 -10.05
CA ILE A 72 13.10 10.65 -10.53
C ILE A 72 13.21 11.93 -9.70
N ILE A 73 13.35 11.80 -8.37
CA ILE A 73 13.51 12.95 -7.47
C ILE A 73 14.81 13.69 -7.80
N GLN A 74 15.91 12.97 -8.05
CA GLN A 74 17.20 13.55 -8.44
C GLN A 74 17.14 14.22 -9.82
N LEU A 75 16.44 13.62 -10.78
CA LEU A 75 16.24 14.21 -12.10
C LEU A 75 15.47 15.54 -11.96
N LEU A 76 14.38 15.55 -11.21
CA LEU A 76 13.57 16.75 -10.96
C LEU A 76 14.36 17.84 -10.23
N SER A 77 15.24 17.48 -9.28
CA SER A 77 16.07 18.44 -8.56
C SER A 77 17.17 19.06 -9.44
N SER A 78 17.66 18.32 -10.44
CA SER A 78 18.67 18.80 -11.40
C SER A 78 18.11 19.71 -12.51
N SER A 79 16.79 19.81 -12.65
CA SER A 79 16.14 20.64 -13.68
C SER A 79 16.47 22.13 -13.51
N SER A 80 16.59 22.87 -14.62
CA SER A 80 16.72 24.35 -14.58
C SER A 80 15.45 25.04 -14.10
N GLU A 81 14.29 24.42 -14.33
CA GLU A 81 12.98 25.01 -14.08
C GLU A 81 12.58 25.00 -12.60
N HIS A 82 11.86 26.04 -12.18
CA HIS A 82 11.45 26.19 -10.79
C HIS A 82 10.47 25.11 -10.34
N LEU A 83 9.47 24.77 -11.17
CA LEU A 83 8.42 23.82 -10.80
C LEU A 83 8.97 22.41 -10.48
N PRO A 84 9.76 21.75 -11.35
CA PRO A 84 10.36 20.44 -11.04
C PRO A 84 11.19 20.44 -9.76
N LYS A 85 11.99 21.49 -9.51
CA LYS A 85 12.76 21.67 -8.28
C LYS A 85 11.87 21.76 -7.04
N SER A 86 10.80 22.54 -7.11
CA SER A 86 9.82 22.63 -6.01
C SER A 86 9.21 21.27 -5.71
N PHE A 87 8.79 20.52 -6.74
CA PHE A 87 8.30 19.16 -6.56
C PHE A 87 9.35 18.25 -5.89
N ALA A 88 10.58 18.21 -6.40
CA ALA A 88 11.65 17.41 -5.83
C ALA A 88 11.91 17.73 -4.35
N SER A 89 11.90 19.01 -3.98
CA SER A 89 12.10 19.45 -2.60
C SER A 89 11.00 18.95 -1.65
N SER A 90 9.74 18.89 -2.11
CA SER A 90 8.63 18.32 -1.34
C SER A 90 8.81 16.82 -1.07
N PHE A 91 9.41 16.07 -2.00
CA PHE A 91 9.72 14.64 -1.82
C PHE A 91 10.99 14.40 -1.00
N ALA A 92 12.02 15.25 -1.15
CA ALA A 92 13.28 15.15 -0.42
C ALA A 92 13.14 15.44 1.09
N ASN A 93 12.15 16.24 1.48
CA ASN A 93 11.83 16.49 2.88
C ASN A 93 11.18 15.28 3.59
N GLN A 94 10.83 14.21 2.86
CA GLN A 94 10.40 12.95 3.45
C GLN A 94 11.65 12.11 3.78
N SER A 95 11.71 11.49 4.96
CA SER A 95 12.86 10.67 5.36
C SER A 95 13.10 9.54 4.35
N ALA A 96 14.36 9.14 4.18
CA ALA A 96 14.74 8.03 3.29
C ALA A 96 13.97 6.73 3.60
N ASP A 97 13.57 6.54 4.86
CA ASP A 97 12.72 5.43 5.29
C ASP A 97 11.28 5.56 4.78
N PHE A 98 10.74 6.78 4.71
CA PHE A 98 9.40 7.05 4.18
C PHE A 98 9.34 6.83 2.66
N GLN A 99 10.45 6.99 1.94
CA GLN A 99 10.51 6.70 0.50
C GLN A 99 10.46 5.19 0.19
N LYS A 100 10.95 4.35 1.10
CA LYS A 100 10.96 2.88 0.97
C LYS A 100 9.68 2.19 1.46
N GLN A 101 8.78 2.93 2.11
CA GLN A 101 7.51 2.40 2.59
C GLN A 101 6.53 2.20 1.43
N THR A 102 5.68 1.20 1.56
CA THR A 102 4.56 0.94 0.65
C THR A 102 3.56 2.08 0.63
N VAL A 103 2.76 2.16 -0.43
CA VAL A 103 1.70 3.17 -0.56
C VAL A 103 0.73 3.11 0.62
N ALA A 104 0.32 1.90 1.05
CA ALA A 104 -0.62 1.73 2.14
C ALA A 104 -0.06 2.15 3.51
N THR A 105 1.24 1.95 3.76
CA THR A 105 1.89 2.49 4.97
C THR A 105 1.84 4.01 4.97
N LYS A 106 2.21 4.67 3.86
CA LYS A 106 2.17 6.15 3.75
C LYS A 106 0.74 6.68 3.94
N PHE A 107 -0.24 6.03 3.31
CA PHE A 107 -1.66 6.38 3.44
C PHE A 107 -2.16 6.28 4.89
N LYS A 108 -1.79 5.22 5.60
CA LYS A 108 -2.16 5.04 7.00
C LYS A 108 -1.62 6.16 7.90
N VAL A 109 -0.39 6.62 7.64
CA VAL A 109 0.21 7.74 8.37
C VAL A 109 -0.63 9.01 8.14
N VAL A 110 -0.95 9.35 6.89
CA VAL A 110 -1.77 10.52 6.56
C VAL A 110 -3.14 10.47 7.26
N MET A 111 -3.81 9.31 7.24
CA MET A 111 -5.12 9.13 7.86
C MET A 111 -5.10 9.14 9.39
N SER A 112 -3.95 8.86 10.02
CA SER A 112 -3.84 8.86 11.49
C SER A 112 -3.70 10.28 12.06
N PHE A 113 -3.44 11.28 11.21
CA PHE A 113 -3.34 12.70 11.57
C PHE A 113 -4.55 13.53 11.14
N SER A 114 -5.60 12.89 10.60
CA SER A 114 -6.87 13.51 10.24
C SER A 114 -7.97 13.15 11.24
#